data_AF-A0A348V9Y2-F1
#
_entry.id   AF-A0A348V9Y2-F1
#
_cell.length_a   1.000
_cell.length_b   1.000
_cell.length_c   1.000
_cell.angle_alpha   90.00
_cell.angle_beta   90.00
_cell.angle_gamma   90.00
#
_symmetry.space_group_name_H-M   'P 1'
#
loop_
_entity.id
_entity.type
_entity.pdbx_description
1 polymer ?
#
loop_
_entity_poly.entity_id
_entity_poly.type
_entity_poly.pdbx_seq_one_letter_code
_entity_poly.pdbx_strand_id
1 'polypeptide(L)' 'MRQAWADVNKIIHKVVEGDNNAAIVETGDLTSNPDFIHFDAPSQRIMGERYAEAYLQRTDKKAH' A
#
# COMPACT_ATOMS: atom_id res chain seq x y z
N MET A 1 16.09 0.73 12.30
CA MET A 1 14.80 0.13 11.89
C MET A 1 13.98 1.04 10.99
N ARG A 2 13.58 2.26 11.42
CA ARG A 2 12.80 3.18 10.57
C ARG A 2 13.45 3.54 9.22
N GLN A 3 14.77 3.72 9.19
CA GLN A 3 15.49 4.02 7.94
C GLN A 3 15.38 2.89 6.91
N ALA A 4 15.54 1.64 7.35
CA ALA A 4 15.43 0.49 6.45
C ALA A 4 14.03 0.37 5.84
N TRP A 5 12.97 0.68 6.61
CA TRP A 5 11.60 0.74 6.08
C TRP A 5 11.42 1.86 5.06
N ALA A 6 11.97 3.05 5.32
CA ALA A 6 11.93 4.15 4.36
C ALA A 6 12.66 3.80 3.05
N ASP A 7 13.80 3.12 3.14
CA ASP A 7 14.57 2.68 1.96
C ASP A 7 13.80 1.62 1.17
N VAL A 8 13.17 0.66 1.85
CA VAL A 8 12.28 -0.33 1.20
C VAL A 8 11.10 0.37 0.52
N ASN A 9 10.42 1.31 1.18
CA ASN A 9 9.32 2.05 0.58
C ASN A 9 9.78 2.80 -0.67
N LYS A 10 10.94 3.46 -0.64
CA LYS A 10 11.49 4.13 -1.83
C LYS A 10 11.68 3.17 -3.00
N ILE A 11 12.14 1.94 -2.75
CA ILE A 11 12.29 0.92 -3.79
C ILE A 11 10.93 0.46 -4.32
N ILE A 12 9.96 0.23 -3.43
CA ILE A 12 8.58 -0.16 -3.81
C ILE A 12 7.97 0.89 -4.75
N HIS A 13 8.05 2.18 -4.38
CA HIS A 13 7.57 3.27 -5.24
C HIS A 13 8.24 3.28 -6.61
N LYS A 14 9.58 3.16 -6.64
CA LYS A 14 10.34 3.13 -7.90
C LYS A 14 9.95 1.96 -8.81
N VAL A 15 9.67 0.78 -8.24
CA VAL A 15 9.23 -0.39 -9.02
C VAL A 15 7.86 -0.12 -9.64
N VAL A 16 6.92 0.45 -8.87
CA VAL A 16 5.57 0.72 -9.36
C VAL A 16 5.54 1.81 -10.44
N GLU A 17 6.41 2.82 -10.37
CA GLU A 17 6.55 3.84 -11.42
C GLU A 17 6.85 3.25 -12.81
N GLY A 18 7.53 2.11 -12.86
CA GLY A 18 7.89 1.43 -14.11
C GLY A 18 6.91 0.36 -14.59
N ASP A 19 5.86 0.04 -13.82
CA ASP A 19 4.95 -1.07 -14.11
C ASP A 19 3.48 -0.62 -14.25
N ASN A 20 3.00 -0.62 -15.49
CA ASN A 20 1.62 -0.31 -15.84
C ASN A 20 0.59 -1.34 -15.34
N ASN A 21 1.01 -2.40 -14.64
CA ASN A 21 0.13 -3.34 -13.95
C ASN A 21 0.20 -3.26 -12.42
N ALA A 22 1.04 -2.41 -11.83
CA ALA A 22 1.21 -2.29 -10.38
C ALA A 22 0.69 -0.94 -9.83
N ALA A 23 0.15 -0.92 -8.62
CA ALA A 23 -0.24 0.29 -7.89
C ALA A 23 0.33 0.30 -6.47
N ILE A 24 0.47 1.51 -5.91
CA ILE A 24 0.84 1.72 -4.51
C ILE A 24 -0.44 1.79 -3.66
N VAL A 25 -0.42 1.08 -2.54
CA VAL A 25 -1.37 1.26 -1.44
C VAL A 25 -0.60 1.90 -0.29
N GLU A 26 -0.90 3.17 -0.02
CA GLU A 26 -0.25 3.92 1.05
C GLU A 26 -0.70 3.40 2.42
N THR A 27 0.23 3.26 3.36
CA THR A 27 -0.03 2.78 4.73
C THR A 27 0.54 3.69 5.82
N GLY A 28 1.06 4.87 5.46
CA GLY A 28 1.80 5.74 6.38
C GLY A 28 0.97 6.33 7.53
N ASP A 29 -0.35 6.36 7.39
CA ASP A 29 -1.33 6.83 8.37
C ASP A 29 -1.99 5.69 9.18
N LEU A 30 -1.68 4.44 8.88
CA LEU A 30 -2.24 3.27 9.55
C LEU A 30 -1.57 3.01 10.90
N THR A 31 -2.33 2.49 11.84
CA THR A 31 -1.91 2.20 13.22
C THR A 31 -1.62 0.72 13.45
N SER A 32 -0.71 0.45 14.39
CA SER A 32 -0.28 -0.90 14.76
C SER A 32 -0.91 -1.37 16.07
N ASN A 33 -0.91 -2.68 16.26
CA ASN A 33 -1.01 -3.29 17.58
C ASN A 33 0.13 -2.80 18.51
N PRO A 34 0.07 -3.11 19.83
CA PRO A 34 1.10 -2.73 20.79
C PRO A 34 2.51 -3.29 20.51
N ASP A 35 2.66 -4.19 19.53
CA ASP A 35 3.95 -4.71 19.07
C ASP A 35 4.67 -3.80 18.07
N PHE A 36 4.02 -2.74 17.58
CA PHE A 36 4.55 -1.78 16.61
C PHE A 36 4.99 -2.39 15.27
N ILE A 37 4.50 -3.59 14.95
CA ILE A 37 4.83 -4.33 13.72
C ILE A 37 3.56 -4.67 12.94
N HIS A 38 2.54 -5.24 13.60
CA HIS A 38 1.32 -5.67 12.92
C HIS A 38 0.28 -4.55 12.95
N PHE A 39 -0.37 -4.28 11.83
CA PHE A 39 -1.52 -3.37 11.79
C PHE A 39 -2.63 -3.85 12.73
N ASP A 40 -3.29 -2.91 13.40
CA ASP A 40 -4.49 -3.21 14.18
C ASP A 40 -5.69 -3.53 13.27
N ALA A 41 -6.76 -4.10 13.85
CA ALA A 41 -7.92 -4.52 13.08
C ALA A 41 -8.59 -3.38 12.29
N PRO A 42 -8.77 -2.16 12.83
CA PRO A 42 -9.25 -1.02 12.05
C PRO A 42 -8.35 -0.70 10.85
N SER A 43 -7.04 -0.64 11.05
CA SER A 43 -6.08 -0.34 9.98
C SER A 43 -6.03 -1.41 8.90
N GLN A 44 -6.16 -2.69 9.27
CA GLN A 44 -6.27 -3.78 8.30
C GLN A 44 -7.52 -3.64 7.42
N ARG A 45 -8.64 -3.18 7.99
CA ARG A 45 -9.87 -2.93 7.23
C ARG A 45 -9.70 -1.79 6.23
N ILE A 46 -9.14 -0.66 6.66
CA ILE A 46 -8.83 0.48 5.79
C ILE A 46 -7.87 0.06 4.68
N MET A 47 -6.84 -0.72 5.02
CA MET A 47 -5.90 -1.25 4.03
C MET A 47 -6.64 -2.10 2.98
N GLY A 48 -7.53 -3.01 3.39
CA GLY A 48 -8.33 -3.81 2.47
C GLY A 48 -9.20 -2.98 1.52
N GLU A 49 -9.83 -1.91 2.02
CA GLU A 49 -10.61 -0.96 1.21
C GLU A 49 -9.71 -0.28 0.16
N ARG A 50 -8.51 0.20 0.55
CA ARG A 50 -7.53 0.79 -0.38
C ARG A 50 -7.03 -0.18 -1.44
N TYR A 51 -6.81 -1.44 -1.08
CA TYR A 51 -6.45 -2.49 -2.05
C TYR A 51 -7.56 -2.69 -3.09
N ALA A 52 -8.82 -2.75 -2.65
CA ALA A 52 -9.96 -2.90 -3.55
C ALA A 52 -10.10 -1.70 -4.50
N GLU A 53 -9.99 -0.47 -3.97
CA GLU A 53 -10.02 0.76 -4.78
C GLU A 53 -8.90 0.79 -5.82
N ALA A 54 -7.66 0.49 -5.42
CA ALA A 54 -6.52 0.46 -6.33
C ALA A 54 -6.68 -0.59 -7.43
N TYR A 55 -7.24 -1.76 -7.09
CA TYR A 55 -7.54 -2.80 -8.08
C TYR A 55 -8.60 -2.35 -9.08
N LEU A 56 -9.75 -1.87 -8.59
CA LEU A 56 -10.88 -1.44 -9.41
C LEU A 56 -10.49 -0.29 -10.37
N GLN A 57 -9.80 0.73 -9.86
CA GLN A 57 -9.33 1.85 -10.70
C GLN A 57 -8.41 1.41 -11.84
N ARG A 58 -7.65 0.32 -11.67
CA ARG A 58 -6.78 -0.20 -12.73
C ARG A 58 -7.50 -1.12 -13.69
N THR A 59 -8.46 -1.93 -13.21
CA THR A 59 -9.28 -2.76 -14.09
C THR A 59 -10.21 -1.91 -14.95
N ASP A 60 -10.77 -0.84 -14.38
CA ASP A 60 -11.64 0.09 -15.09
C ASP A 60 -10.87 0.88 -16.15
N LYS A 61 -9.63 1.31 -15.84
CA LYS A 61 -8.71 1.95 -16.81
C LYS A 61 -8.33 1.06 -17.99
N LYS A 62 -8.47 -0.26 -17.89
CA LYS A 62 -8.22 -1.20 -19.01
C LYS A 62 -9.46 -1.43 -19.88
N ALA A 63 -10.63 -0.97 -19.45
CA ALA A 63 -11.91 -1.17 -20.15
C ALA A 63 -12.26 -0.02 -21.13
N HIS A 64 -11.41 0.99 -21.24
CA HIS A 64 -11.51 2.14 -22.15
C HIS A 64 -10.20 2.32 -22.91
#